data_AF-A0A3M2VX46-F1
#
_entry.id   AF-A0A3M2VX46-F1
#
_cell.length_a   1.000
_cell.length_b   1.000
_cell.length_c   1.000
_cell.angle_alpha   90.00
_cell.angle_beta   90.00
_cell.angle_gamma   90.00
#
_symmetry.space_group_name_H-M   'P 1'
#
loop_
_entity.id
_entity.type
_entity.pdbx_description
1 polymer ?
#
loop_
_entity_poly.entity_id
_entity_poly.type
_entity_poly.pdbx_seq_one_letter_code
_entity_poly.pdbx_strand_id
1 'polypeptide(L)'
;GGMGTMIQSYRLEEEDYRGKRFADWPSDVKGNNDLLILTRPDVIGAIEKAYLDAGADILETNTFNATQVSQADYGMESIVYELNVEGARLA
;
A
#
# COMPACT_ATOMS: atom_id res chain seq x y z
N GLY A 1 -6.82 -7.53 10.81
CA GLY A 1 -7.85 -7.99 9.83
C GLY A 1 -7.27 -7.91 8.43
N GLY A 2 -8.00 -8.32 7.40
CA GLY A 2 -7.46 -8.35 6.02
C GLY A 2 -7.40 -6.96 5.35
N MET A 3 -6.19 -6.45 5.14
CA MET A 3 -5.94 -5.17 4.46
C MET A 3 -6.49 -5.14 3.02
N GLY A 4 -6.24 -6.19 2.22
CA GLY A 4 -6.65 -6.26 0.81
C GLY A 4 -8.17 -6.15 0.60
N THR A 5 -8.98 -6.78 1.45
CA THR A 5 -10.45 -6.71 1.36
C THR A 5 -10.95 -5.29 1.62
N MET A 6 -10.32 -4.58 2.56
CA MET A 6 -10.67 -3.19 2.86
C MET A 6 -10.27 -2.27 1.70
N ILE A 7 -9.08 -2.44 1.13
CA ILE A 7 -8.62 -1.68 -0.05
C ILE A 7 -9.60 -1.84 -1.23
N GLN A 8 -10.07 -3.06 -1.50
CA GLN A 8 -11.04 -3.31 -2.57
C GLN A 8 -12.34 -2.51 -2.43
N SER A 9 -12.76 -2.18 -1.21
CA SER A 9 -13.98 -1.38 -0.97
C SER A 9 -13.85 0.07 -1.45
N TYR A 10 -12.64 0.60 -1.54
CA TYR A 10 -12.37 1.96 -2.03
C TYR A 10 -12.43 2.07 -3.57
N ARG A 11 -12.46 0.93 -4.29
CA ARG A 11 -12.54 0.87 -5.77
C ARG A 11 -11.49 1.76 -6.44
N LEU A 12 -10.26 1.69 -5.94
CA LEU A 12 -9.14 2.48 -6.44
C LEU A 12 -8.81 2.09 -7.88
N GLU A 13 -8.45 3.08 -8.68
CA GLU A 13 -8.05 2.94 -10.08
C GLU A 13 -6.54 3.12 -10.25
N GLU A 14 -6.02 2.78 -11.44
CA GLU A 14 -4.59 2.84 -11.75
C GLU A 14 -3.92 4.16 -11.33
N GLU A 15 -4.63 5.27 -11.56
CA GLU A 15 -4.21 6.62 -11.20
C GLU A 15 -4.01 6.81 -9.69
N ASP A 16 -4.84 6.16 -8.87
CA ASP A 16 -4.69 6.18 -7.40
C ASP A 16 -3.44 5.42 -6.97
N TYR A 17 -3.16 4.27 -7.58
CA TYR A 17 -1.97 3.48 -7.29
C TYR A 17 -0.69 4.22 -7.69
N ARG A 18 -0.68 4.87 -8.86
CA ARG A 18 0.46 5.66 -9.35
C ARG A 18 0.71 6.93 -8.54
N GLY A 19 -0.38 7.59 -8.12
CA GLY A 19 -0.33 8.93 -7.56
C GLY A 19 0.46 9.88 -8.47
N LYS A 20 1.05 10.92 -7.87
CA LYS A 20 1.87 11.89 -8.64
C LYS A 20 3.27 11.37 -8.96
N ARG A 21 3.84 10.56 -8.05
CA ARG A 21 5.26 10.15 -8.12
C ARG A 21 5.51 9.13 -9.24
N PHE A 22 4.53 8.29 -9.54
CA PHE A 22 4.66 7.21 -10.52
C PHE A 22 3.69 7.37 -11.69
N ALA A 23 3.23 8.60 -11.97
CA ALA A 23 2.29 8.89 -13.04
C ALA A 23 2.78 8.34 -14.39
N ASP A 24 4.05 8.57 -14.73
CA ASP A 24 4.68 8.15 -15.99
C ASP A 24 5.36 6.77 -15.91
N TRP A 25 5.02 5.93 -14.93
CA TRP A 25 5.61 4.59 -14.80
C TRP A 25 5.30 3.72 -16.05
N PRO A 26 6.26 2.97 -16.60
CA PRO A 26 6.11 2.36 -17.93
C PRO A 26 5.14 1.17 -18.01
N SER A 27 4.71 0.63 -16.87
CA SER A 27 3.78 -0.51 -16.78
C SER A 27 2.66 -0.21 -15.78
N ASP A 28 1.57 -0.97 -15.85
CA ASP A 28 0.48 -0.89 -14.87
C ASP A 28 0.96 -1.31 -13.48
N VAL A 29 0.45 -0.63 -12.45
CA VAL A 29 0.80 -0.86 -11.03
C VAL A 29 -0.43 -1.07 -10.14
N LYS A 30 -1.65 -0.98 -10.69
CA LYS A 30 -2.87 -1.38 -10.00
C LYS A 30 -2.78 -2.83 -9.55
N GLY A 31 -3.10 -3.06 -8.27
CA GLY A 31 -2.95 -4.34 -7.61
C GLY A 31 -1.71 -4.42 -6.72
N ASN A 32 -0.72 -3.54 -6.89
CA ASN A 32 0.38 -3.37 -5.94
C ASN A 32 -0.10 -2.60 -4.70
N ASN A 33 -0.83 -3.27 -3.82
CA ASN A 33 -1.44 -2.63 -2.64
C ASN A 33 -0.41 -1.99 -1.71
N ASP A 34 0.79 -2.54 -1.61
CA ASP A 34 1.90 -2.01 -0.82
C ASP A 34 2.27 -0.58 -1.28
N LEU A 35 2.18 -0.29 -2.58
CA LEU A 35 2.46 1.04 -3.15
C LEU A 35 1.58 2.14 -2.58
N LEU A 36 0.36 1.80 -2.15
CA LEU A 36 -0.59 2.74 -1.56
C LEU A 36 -0.07 3.36 -0.25
N ILE A 37 0.93 2.76 0.40
CA ILE A 37 1.65 3.41 1.51
C ILE A 37 2.22 4.77 1.07
N LEU A 38 2.75 4.86 -0.15
CA LEU A 38 3.40 6.06 -0.66
C LEU A 38 2.43 6.96 -1.42
N THR A 39 1.47 6.38 -2.13
CA THR A 39 0.61 7.13 -3.05
C THR A 39 -0.74 7.51 -2.46
N ARG A 40 -1.26 6.71 -1.53
CA ARG A 40 -2.53 6.93 -0.80
C ARG A 40 -2.41 6.58 0.70
N PRO A 41 -1.47 7.18 1.45
CA PRO A 41 -1.32 6.94 2.88
C PRO A 41 -2.60 7.29 3.67
N ASP A 42 -3.43 8.20 3.14
CA ASP A 42 -4.74 8.54 3.69
C ASP A 42 -5.70 7.33 3.72
N VAL A 43 -5.66 6.47 2.69
CA VAL A 43 -6.51 5.28 2.61
C VAL A 43 -6.02 4.21 3.56
N ILE A 44 -4.71 3.94 3.59
CA ILE A 44 -4.13 2.92 4.46
C ILE A 44 -4.32 3.30 5.94
N GLY A 45 -4.03 4.55 6.31
CA GLY A 45 -4.24 5.02 7.68
C GLY A 45 -5.71 5.01 8.10
N ALA A 46 -6.64 5.28 7.18
CA ALA A 46 -8.08 5.15 7.48
C ALA A 46 -8.50 3.70 7.76
N ILE A 47 -7.92 2.73 7.04
CA ILE A 47 -8.18 1.29 7.26
C ILE A 47 -7.60 0.83 8.60
N GLU A 48 -6.36 1.20 8.89
CA GLU A 48 -5.69 0.88 10.17
C GLU A 48 -6.48 1.45 11.34
N LYS A 49 -6.89 2.73 11.24
CA LYS A 49 -7.76 3.36 12.23
C LYS A 49 -9.09 2.62 12.39
N ALA A 50 -9.72 2.19 11.30
CA ALA A 50 -10.98 1.43 11.38
C ALA A 50 -10.80 0.10 12.12
N TYR A 51 -9.64 -0.57 12.01
CA TYR A 51 -9.33 -1.76 12.80
C TYR A 51 -9.13 -1.44 14.28
N LEU A 52 -8.41 -0.37 14.61
CA LEU A 52 -8.26 0.08 16.00
C LEU A 52 -9.60 0.46 16.63
N ASP A 53 -10.43 1.22 15.91
CA ASP A 53 -11.77 1.62 16.36
C ASP A 53 -12.69 0.40 16.57
N ALA A 54 -12.48 -0.68 15.81
CA ALA A 54 -13.17 -1.95 15.97
C ALA A 54 -12.62 -2.82 17.12
N GLY A 55 -11.59 -2.35 17.83
CA GLY A 55 -11.01 -2.99 19.01
C GLY A 55 -9.81 -3.89 18.72
N ALA A 56 -9.11 -3.72 17.60
CA ALA A 56 -7.85 -4.43 17.37
C ALA A 56 -6.74 -3.93 18.32
N ASP A 57 -6.05 -4.87 18.97
CA ASP A 57 -4.91 -4.57 19.85
C ASP A 57 -3.56 -4.52 19.11
N ILE A 58 -3.51 -5.07 17.89
CA ILE A 58 -2.31 -5.19 17.06
C ILE A 58 -2.65 -4.78 15.64
N LEU A 59 -1.76 -4.01 15.02
CA LEU A 59 -1.78 -3.68 13.61
C LEU A 59 -0.68 -4.42 12.86
N GLU A 60 -0.99 -4.75 11.60
CA GLU A 60 -0.01 -5.22 10.63
C GLU A 60 0.21 -4.10 9.62
N THR A 61 1.47 -3.83 9.29
CA THR A 61 1.84 -2.87 8.25
C THR A 61 1.32 -3.36 6.88
N ASN A 62 1.00 -2.43 5.98
CA ASN A 62 0.61 -2.76 4.59
C ASN A 62 1.81 -3.18 3.72
N THR A 63 2.62 -4.12 4.18
CA THR A 63 3.93 -4.47 3.58
C THR A 63 4.04 -5.96 3.24
N PHE A 64 2.92 -6.64 2.99
CA PHE A 64 2.89 -8.08 2.73
C PHE A 64 3.75 -8.49 1.52
N ASN A 65 3.78 -7.66 0.46
CA ASN A 65 4.57 -7.86 -0.76
C ASN A 65 5.69 -6.83 -0.92
N ALA A 66 6.07 -6.12 0.14
CA ALA A 66 7.16 -5.15 0.12
C ALA A 66 8.53 -5.87 0.15
N THR A 67 8.79 -6.71 -0.86
CA THR A 67 10.06 -7.41 -1.07
C THR A 67 10.53 -7.20 -2.51
N GLN A 68 11.84 -7.34 -2.77
CA GLN A 68 12.37 -7.18 -4.13
C GLN A 68 11.75 -8.17 -5.11
N VAL A 69 11.48 -9.40 -4.68
CA VAL A 69 10.90 -10.44 -5.55
C VAL A 69 9.50 -10.05 -6.00
N SER A 70 8.62 -9.66 -5.08
CA SER A 70 7.25 -9.28 -5.44
C SER A 70 7.18 -7.94 -6.17
N GLN A 71 8.04 -6.97 -5.83
CA GLN A 71 8.05 -5.67 -6.48
C GLN A 71 8.65 -5.72 -7.90
N ALA A 72 9.41 -6.77 -8.23
CA ALA A 72 9.93 -6.99 -9.59
C ALA A 72 8.81 -7.18 -10.62
N ASP A 73 7.65 -7.72 -10.23
CA ASP A 73 6.48 -7.84 -11.11
C ASP A 73 5.98 -6.47 -11.61
N TYR A 74 6.32 -5.38 -10.90
CA TYR A 74 5.98 -4.00 -11.23
C TYR A 74 7.21 -3.14 -11.59
N GLY A 75 8.43 -3.71 -11.57
CA GLY A 75 9.70 -3.00 -11.76
C GLY A 75 10.10 -2.05 -10.61
N MET A 76 9.50 -2.22 -9.42
CA MET A 76 9.59 -1.28 -8.30
C MET A 76 10.54 -1.75 -7.17
N GLU A 77 11.50 -2.62 -7.47
CA GLU A 77 12.41 -3.20 -6.47
C GLU A 77 13.18 -2.13 -5.69
N SER A 78 13.48 -1.00 -6.33
CA SER A 78 14.26 0.10 -5.75
C SER A 78 13.57 0.81 -4.58
N ILE A 79 12.23 0.75 -4.49
CA ILE A 79 11.46 1.43 -3.42
C ILE A 79 11.09 0.49 -2.26
N VAL A 80 11.50 -0.79 -2.30
CA VAL A 80 11.17 -1.78 -1.27
C VAL A 80 11.53 -1.33 0.14
N TYR A 81 12.72 -0.74 0.33
CA TYR A 81 13.13 -0.26 1.64
C TYR A 81 12.22 0.88 2.13
N GLU A 82 11.89 1.81 1.24
CA GLU A 82 11.01 2.94 1.53
C GLU A 82 9.60 2.46 1.89
N LEU A 83 9.04 1.51 1.13
CA LEU A 83 7.72 0.92 1.42
C LEU A 83 7.66 0.35 2.84
N ASN A 84 8.68 -0.39 3.26
CA ASN A 84 8.72 -0.97 4.60
C ASN A 84 8.85 0.09 5.69
N VAL A 85 9.71 1.09 5.48
CA VAL A 85 9.93 2.16 6.47
C VAL A 85 8.69 3.03 6.63
N GLU A 86 8.08 3.48 5.53
CA GLU A 86 6.88 4.30 5.60
C GLU A 86 5.67 3.48 6.07
N GLY A 87 5.56 2.20 5.69
CA GLY A 87 4.51 1.31 6.17
C GLY A 87 4.55 1.14 7.69
N ALA A 88 5.75 1.00 8.26
CA ALA A 88 5.94 0.93 9.72
C ALA A 88 5.74 2.26 10.45
N ARG A 89 5.79 3.41 9.75
CA ARG A 89 5.49 4.73 10.35
C ARG A 89 4.00 5.04 10.34
N LEU A 90 3.27 4.48 9.38
CA LEU A 90 1.84 4.73 9.22
C LEU A 90 1.00 3.92 10.23
N ALA A 91 1.37 2.66 10.44
CA ALA A 91 0.79 1.76 11.43
C ALA A 91 1.13 2.16 12.87
#